data_AF-A0A7V0J0U3-F1
#
_entry.id   AF-A0A7V0J0U3-F1
#
_cell.length_a   1.000
_cell.length_b   1.000
_cell.length_c   1.000
_cell.angle_alpha   90.00
_cell.angle_beta   90.00
_cell.angle_gamma   90.00
#
_symmetry.space_group_name_H-M   'P 1'
#
loop_
_entity.id
_entity.type
_entity.pdbx_description
1 polymer ?
#
loop_
_entity_poly.entity_id
_entity_poly.type
_entity_poly.pdbx_seq_one_letter_code
_entity_poly.pdbx_strand_id
1 'polypeptide(L)'
;MTKRLLVVAALLIVVIAGLATAIWYRIGTHDPVIAKVDNILIHESQADARIAGIAAVHKDITSALGPEWRSLVFQSLVDDVLMGQEARRAGIDVTKKDVDASLDSLRGRFPSEDDWRRFLEDQGIDQAELERRILLQLVGSRVYEEVTADVVPTEDELHAYFEAHQSDFTVDGEVQSFLQVRNSIEDTLTKQMQDEAFSAWLQQRRSEANVVVVSDEWR
;
A
#
# COMPACT_ATOMS: atom_id res chain seq x y z
N MET A 1 -42.23 50.31 -5.74
CA MET A 1 -41.24 50.11 -4.65
C MET A 1 -41.20 48.61 -4.41
N THR A 2 -40.14 47.83 -4.61
CA THR A 2 -38.68 48.01 -4.54
C THR A 2 -37.99 47.00 -5.48
N LYS A 3 -36.80 47.36 -5.97
CA LYS A 3 -35.92 46.59 -6.87
C LYS A 3 -34.87 45.78 -6.07
N ARG A 4 -34.31 44.72 -6.69
CA ARG A 4 -32.98 44.06 -6.44
C ARG A 4 -32.92 43.10 -5.24
N LEU A 5 -32.25 41.92 -5.23
CA LEU A 5 -30.91 41.56 -5.72
C LEU A 5 -30.73 40.01 -5.83
N LEU A 6 -29.75 39.57 -6.62
CA LEU A 6 -29.18 38.21 -6.82
C LEU A 6 -28.48 37.61 -5.57
N VAL A 7 -27.99 36.35 -5.71
CA VAL A 7 -26.97 35.57 -4.93
C VAL A 7 -27.63 34.39 -4.17
N VAL A 8 -27.28 33.08 -4.25
CA VAL A 8 -26.19 32.24 -4.81
C VAL A 8 -26.71 30.77 -4.75
N ALA A 9 -26.74 29.99 -5.82
CA ALA A 9 -25.79 28.91 -6.14
C ALA A 9 -25.20 28.12 -4.95
N ALA A 10 -25.89 27.10 -4.42
CA ALA A 10 -25.27 25.87 -3.87
C ALA A 10 -26.34 24.99 -3.22
N LEU A 11 -26.63 23.82 -3.79
CA LEU A 11 -27.07 22.61 -3.09
C LEU A 11 -27.00 21.42 -4.06
N LEU A 12 -25.81 21.24 -4.64
CA LEU A 12 -25.31 19.92 -5.03
C LEU A 12 -24.45 19.45 -3.85
N ILE A 13 -24.58 18.17 -3.48
CA ILE A 13 -23.90 17.46 -2.36
C ILE A 13 -24.69 17.43 -1.03
N VAL A 14 -25.81 16.70 -0.98
CA VAL A 14 -26.27 16.01 0.26
C VAL A 14 -26.98 14.67 -0.05
N VAL A 15 -26.49 13.86 -1.00
CA VAL A 15 -27.13 12.54 -1.30
C VAL A 15 -26.17 11.34 -1.19
N ILE A 16 -25.10 11.42 -0.38
CA ILE A 16 -24.36 10.22 0.06
C ILE A 16 -24.19 10.18 1.59
N ALA A 17 -25.20 10.64 2.34
CA ALA A 17 -25.23 10.49 3.80
C ALA A 17 -26.54 9.90 4.35
N GLY A 18 -27.53 9.61 3.50
CA GLY A 18 -28.90 9.30 3.93
C GLY A 18 -29.43 7.91 3.62
N LEU A 19 -28.66 7.02 3.00
CA LEU A 19 -29.11 5.66 2.62
C LEU A 19 -28.22 4.52 3.15
N ALA A 20 -27.28 4.82 4.05
CA ALA A 20 -26.53 3.81 4.81
C ALA A 20 -26.93 3.73 6.29
N THR A 21 -27.88 4.54 6.75
CA THR A 21 -28.33 4.53 8.16
C THR A 21 -29.33 3.43 8.48
N ALA A 22 -29.88 2.73 7.47
CA ALA A 22 -30.91 1.71 7.67
C ALA A 22 -30.42 0.26 7.52
N ILE A 23 -29.13 0.03 7.21
CA ILE A 23 -28.54 -1.33 7.12
C ILE A 23 -27.47 -1.57 8.21
N TRP A 24 -27.08 -0.55 8.98
CA TRP A 24 -26.08 -0.67 10.06
C TRP A 24 -26.66 -1.11 11.43
N TYR A 25 -27.97 -1.36 11.53
CA TYR A 25 -28.62 -1.72 12.81
C TYR A 25 -28.84 -3.22 13.01
N ARG A 26 -28.16 -4.09 12.26
CA ARG A 26 -28.22 -5.54 12.48
C ARG A 26 -26.83 -6.12 12.73
N ILE A 27 -26.62 -6.47 14.01
CA ILE A 27 -25.57 -7.29 14.61
C ILE A 27 -24.45 -6.44 15.22
N GLY A 28 -24.52 -6.28 16.55
CA GLY A 28 -23.52 -5.61 17.35
C GLY A 28 -22.25 -6.45 17.51
N THR A 29 -21.18 -5.96 16.90
CA THR A 29 -19.81 -6.09 17.38
C THR A 29 -19.17 -4.72 17.14
N HIS A 30 -18.90 -3.97 18.20
CA HIS A 30 -18.06 -2.78 18.08
C HIS A 30 -16.65 -3.27 17.78
N ASP A 31 -16.18 -3.08 16.54
CA ASP A 31 -14.82 -3.45 16.12
C ASP A 31 -13.80 -2.70 17.00
N PRO A 32 -13.08 -3.39 17.91
CA PRO A 32 -12.23 -2.74 18.89
C PRO A 32 -11.12 -1.91 18.23
N VAL A 33 -10.74 -0.81 18.87
CA VAL A 33 -9.61 0.01 18.45
C VAL A 33 -8.35 -0.51 19.12
N ILE A 34 -7.36 -0.91 18.32
CA ILE A 34 -6.07 -1.38 18.83
C ILE A 34 -5.08 -0.24 19.00
N ALA A 35 -5.13 0.76 18.12
CA ALA A 35 -4.29 1.94 18.19
C ALA A 35 -4.90 3.14 17.45
N LYS A 36 -4.32 4.31 17.69
CA LYS A 36 -4.60 5.55 16.99
C LYS A 36 -3.30 6.12 16.43
N VAL A 37 -3.30 6.44 15.14
CA VAL A 37 -2.19 7.12 14.45
C VAL A 37 -2.71 8.49 14.01
N ASP A 38 -2.22 9.53 14.69
CA ASP A 38 -2.72 10.90 14.61
C ASP A 38 -4.23 10.98 14.89
N ASN A 39 -5.07 11.03 13.86
CA ASN A 39 -6.54 11.09 13.95
C ASN A 39 -7.23 9.88 13.30
N ILE A 40 -6.45 8.87 12.87
CA ILE A 40 -6.95 7.67 12.22
C ILE A 40 -6.88 6.51 13.22
N LEU A 41 -7.97 5.74 13.30
CA LEU A 41 -8.06 4.58 14.17
C LEU A 41 -7.61 3.34 13.40
N ILE A 42 -6.85 2.47 14.08
CA ILE A 42 -6.55 1.12 13.64
C ILE A 42 -7.42 0.18 14.46
N HIS A 43 -8.18 -0.67 13.77
CA HIS A 43 -9.11 -1.61 14.36
C HIS A 43 -8.58 -3.04 14.37
N GLU A 44 -9.10 -3.86 15.27
CA GLU A 44 -8.74 -5.28 15.42
C GLU A 44 -8.98 -6.04 14.11
N SER A 45 -10.10 -5.78 13.42
CA SER A 45 -10.42 -6.42 12.15
C SER A 45 -9.33 -6.23 11.07
N GLN A 46 -8.61 -5.09 11.10
CA GLN A 46 -7.52 -4.83 10.16
C GLN A 46 -6.29 -5.67 10.47
N ALA A 47 -5.99 -5.86 11.75
CA ALA A 47 -4.96 -6.77 12.21
C ALA A 47 -5.30 -8.22 11.87
N ASP A 48 -6.51 -8.67 12.20
CA ASP A 48 -6.98 -10.02 11.88
C ASP A 48 -6.88 -10.32 10.38
N ALA A 49 -7.33 -9.37 9.53
CA ALA A 49 -7.24 -9.53 8.08
C ALA A 49 -5.78 -9.60 7.59
N ARG A 50 -4.87 -8.82 8.19
CA ARG A 50 -3.43 -8.86 7.87
C ARG A 50 -2.82 -10.20 8.29
N ILE A 51 -3.12 -10.67 9.50
CA ILE A 51 -2.64 -11.94 10.04
C ILE A 51 -3.12 -13.11 9.17
N ALA A 52 -4.42 -13.13 8.87
CA ALA A 52 -5.02 -14.16 8.02
C ALA A 52 -4.38 -14.19 6.62
N GLY A 53 -4.12 -13.03 6.02
CA GLY A 53 -3.44 -12.93 4.72
C GLY A 53 -2.03 -13.52 4.73
N ILE A 54 -1.25 -13.29 5.78
CA ILE A 54 0.12 -13.80 5.89
C ILE A 54 0.10 -15.31 6.18
N ALA A 55 -0.79 -15.76 7.07
CA ALA A 55 -0.94 -17.17 7.42
C ALA A 55 -1.44 -18.02 6.24
N ALA A 56 -2.27 -17.48 5.35
CA ALA A 56 -2.75 -18.20 4.15
C ALA A 56 -1.61 -18.62 3.22
N VAL A 57 -0.54 -17.82 3.14
CA VAL A 57 0.63 -18.12 2.29
C VAL A 57 1.62 -19.06 2.98
N HIS A 58 1.83 -18.89 4.30
CA HIS A 58 2.92 -19.55 5.03
C HIS A 58 2.48 -20.65 6.02
N LYS A 59 1.18 -20.98 6.05
CA LYS A 59 0.48 -21.89 7.00
C LYS A 59 0.45 -21.41 8.46
N ASP A 60 1.46 -20.68 8.89
CA ASP A 60 1.55 -20.02 10.19
C ASP A 60 2.25 -18.67 10.04
N ILE A 61 1.93 -17.71 10.91
CA ILE A 61 2.51 -16.38 10.86
C ILE A 61 3.90 -16.32 11.49
N THR A 62 4.18 -17.16 12.48
CA THR A 62 5.49 -17.20 13.15
C THR A 62 6.54 -17.80 12.22
N SER A 63 6.17 -18.77 11.39
CA SER A 63 7.07 -19.29 10.34
C SER A 63 7.38 -18.23 9.26
N ALA A 64 6.43 -17.32 8.99
CA ALA A 64 6.58 -16.27 8.00
C ALA A 64 7.41 -15.08 8.49
N LEU A 65 7.13 -14.61 9.72
CA LEU A 65 7.62 -13.33 10.24
C LEU A 65 8.50 -13.48 11.49
N GLY A 66 8.67 -14.69 12.00
CA GLY A 66 9.41 -14.95 13.24
C GLY A 66 8.61 -14.60 14.51
N PRO A 67 9.26 -14.64 15.68
CA PRO A 67 8.60 -14.45 16.98
C PRO A 67 8.06 -13.04 17.19
N GLU A 68 8.58 -12.04 16.46
CA GLU A 68 8.17 -10.63 16.55
C GLU A 68 7.05 -10.26 15.59
N TRP A 69 6.35 -11.24 15.02
CA TRP A 69 5.32 -11.02 14.01
C TRP A 69 4.26 -10.00 14.42
N ARG A 70 3.90 -9.91 15.71
CA ARG A 70 2.90 -8.93 16.20
C ARG A 70 3.36 -7.50 15.96
N SER A 71 4.62 -7.21 16.30
CA SER A 71 5.22 -5.89 16.07
C SER A 71 5.28 -5.56 14.59
N LEU A 72 5.66 -6.54 13.75
CA LEU A 72 5.71 -6.37 12.30
C LEU A 72 4.32 -6.14 11.68
N VAL A 73 3.30 -6.87 12.12
CA VAL A 73 1.91 -6.65 11.70
C VAL A 73 1.45 -5.26 12.13
N PHE A 74 1.65 -4.90 13.39
CA PHE A 74 1.27 -3.58 13.91
C PHE A 74 1.93 -2.45 13.10
N GLN A 75 3.25 -2.54 12.92
CA GLN A 75 4.02 -1.56 12.18
C GLN A 75 3.49 -1.43 10.74
N SER A 76 3.15 -2.55 10.11
CA SER A 76 2.62 -2.54 8.76
C SER A 76 1.22 -1.91 8.64
N LEU A 77 0.41 -1.95 9.70
CA LEU A 77 -0.88 -1.22 9.76
C LEU A 77 -0.67 0.28 9.98
N VAL A 78 0.33 0.65 10.77
CA VAL A 78 0.74 2.05 10.91
C VAL A 78 1.20 2.59 9.54
N ASP A 79 1.97 1.80 8.79
CA ASP A 79 2.43 2.19 7.45
C ASP A 79 1.28 2.40 6.47
N ASP A 80 0.28 1.51 6.46
CA ASP A 80 -0.95 1.70 5.67
C ASP A 80 -1.62 3.05 5.97
N VAL A 81 -1.69 3.43 7.25
CA VAL A 81 -2.25 4.73 7.66
C VAL A 81 -1.41 5.88 7.14
N LEU A 82 -0.09 5.82 7.27
CA LEU A 82 0.83 6.88 6.84
C LEU A 82 0.82 7.05 5.31
N MET A 83 0.83 5.95 4.56
CA MET A 83 0.66 5.97 3.11
C MET A 83 -0.71 6.54 2.72
N GLY A 84 -1.78 6.18 3.42
CA GLY A 84 -3.11 6.75 3.18
C GLY A 84 -3.19 8.25 3.48
N GLN A 85 -2.46 8.74 4.49
CA GLN A 85 -2.33 10.17 4.76
C GLN A 85 -1.58 10.88 3.64
N GLU A 86 -0.48 10.29 3.17
CA GLU A 86 0.33 10.82 2.09
C GLU A 86 -0.46 10.90 0.78
N ALA A 87 -1.19 9.83 0.43
CA ALA A 87 -2.05 9.83 -0.74
C ALA A 87 -3.05 10.99 -0.71
N ARG A 88 -3.69 11.24 0.44
CA ARG A 88 -4.58 12.41 0.61
C ARG A 88 -3.85 13.74 0.50
N ARG A 89 -2.62 13.85 1.03
CA ARG A 89 -1.79 15.06 0.99
C ARG A 89 -1.36 15.40 -0.44
N ALA A 90 -0.95 14.40 -1.20
CA ALA A 90 -0.49 14.51 -2.58
C ALA A 90 -1.64 14.56 -3.61
N GLY A 91 -2.89 14.38 -3.17
CA GLY A 91 -4.04 14.36 -4.08
C GLY A 91 -4.12 13.10 -4.94
N ILE A 92 -3.50 12.00 -4.49
CA ILE A 92 -3.57 10.69 -5.11
C ILE A 92 -4.95 10.09 -4.81
N ASP A 93 -5.74 9.87 -5.86
CA ASP A 93 -7.04 9.21 -5.79
C ASP A 93 -6.98 7.87 -6.53
N VAL A 94 -7.21 6.77 -5.80
CA VAL A 94 -7.37 5.43 -6.38
C VAL A 94 -8.85 5.16 -6.48
N THR A 95 -9.35 5.17 -7.71
CA THR A 95 -10.78 5.06 -7.98
C THR A 95 -11.24 3.60 -7.99
N LYS A 96 -12.56 3.38 -7.86
CA LYS A 96 -13.13 2.04 -8.08
C LYS A 96 -12.73 1.45 -9.43
N LYS A 97 -12.64 2.28 -10.48
CA LYS A 97 -12.23 1.84 -11.81
C LYS A 97 -10.81 1.27 -11.81
N ASP A 98 -9.90 1.84 -11.03
CA ASP A 98 -8.52 1.34 -10.93
C ASP A 98 -8.50 -0.03 -10.24
N VAL A 99 -9.27 -0.18 -9.15
CA VAL A 99 -9.43 -1.45 -8.44
C VAL A 99 -10.05 -2.52 -9.34
N ASP A 100 -11.13 -2.19 -10.05
CA ASP A 100 -11.80 -3.09 -10.99
C ASP A 100 -10.87 -3.53 -12.12
N ALA A 101 -10.07 -2.61 -12.66
CA ALA A 101 -9.09 -2.95 -13.71
C ALA A 101 -8.00 -3.90 -13.21
N SER A 102 -7.47 -3.68 -12.00
CA SER A 102 -6.50 -4.58 -11.38
C SER A 102 -7.11 -5.95 -11.05
N LEU A 103 -8.36 -5.97 -10.58
CA LEU A 103 -9.11 -7.18 -10.31
C LEU A 103 -9.35 -8.00 -11.59
N ASP A 104 -9.80 -7.36 -12.67
CA ASP A 104 -10.03 -8.01 -13.95
C ASP A 104 -8.72 -8.55 -14.53
N SER A 105 -7.62 -7.78 -14.41
CA SER A 105 -6.29 -8.25 -14.81
C SER A 105 -5.83 -9.46 -13.99
N LEU A 106 -6.12 -9.51 -12.70
CA LEU A 106 -5.77 -10.64 -11.83
C LEU A 106 -6.63 -11.86 -12.17
N ARG A 107 -7.95 -11.68 -12.32
CA ARG A 107 -8.90 -12.74 -12.72
C ARG A 107 -8.56 -13.33 -14.08
N GLY A 108 -8.10 -12.52 -15.03
CA GLY A 108 -7.65 -12.97 -16.35
C GLY A 108 -6.43 -13.89 -16.35
N ARG A 109 -5.72 -14.03 -15.22
CA ARG A 109 -4.63 -15.00 -15.05
C ARG A 109 -5.14 -16.42 -14.76
N PHE A 110 -6.43 -16.57 -14.49
CA PHE A 110 -7.04 -17.86 -14.16
C PHE A 110 -7.74 -18.45 -15.38
N PRO A 111 -7.59 -19.76 -15.65
CA PRO A 111 -8.22 -20.41 -16.81
C PRO A 111 -9.76 -20.44 -16.76
N SER A 112 -10.34 -20.38 -15.56
CA SER A 112 -11.79 -20.48 -15.36
C SER A 112 -12.27 -19.77 -14.11
N GLU A 113 -13.59 -19.51 -14.05
CA GLU A 113 -14.28 -19.02 -12.86
C GLU A 113 -14.17 -19.95 -11.66
N ASP A 114 -14.07 -21.26 -11.91
CA ASP A 114 -13.92 -22.24 -10.85
C ASP A 114 -12.51 -22.16 -10.23
N ASP A 115 -11.48 -21.95 -11.04
CA ASP A 115 -10.12 -21.75 -10.56
C ASP A 115 -9.96 -20.42 -9.82
N TRP A 116 -10.65 -19.37 -10.27
CA TRP A 116 -10.75 -18.11 -9.55
C TRP A 116 -11.38 -18.28 -8.16
N ARG A 117 -12.52 -18.97 -8.07
CA ARG A 117 -13.17 -19.22 -6.77
C ARG A 117 -12.29 -20.06 -5.85
N ARG A 118 -11.65 -21.12 -6.37
CA ARG A 118 -10.69 -21.92 -5.60
C ARG A 118 -9.53 -21.09 -5.07
N PHE A 119 -9.01 -20.16 -5.87
CA PHE A 119 -7.96 -19.24 -5.41
C PHE A 119 -8.45 -18.41 -4.23
N LEU A 120 -9.64 -17.81 -4.29
CA LEU A 120 -10.20 -17.05 -3.17
C LEU A 120 -10.41 -17.92 -1.92
N GLU A 121 -10.92 -19.14 -2.10
CA GLU A 121 -11.10 -20.13 -1.04
C GLU A 121 -9.76 -20.53 -0.39
N ASP A 122 -8.74 -20.83 -1.19
CA ASP A 122 -7.39 -21.20 -0.72
C ASP A 122 -6.72 -20.04 0.02
N GLN A 123 -7.01 -18.79 -0.37
CA GLN A 123 -6.56 -17.59 0.32
C GLN A 123 -7.41 -17.26 1.57
N GLY A 124 -8.55 -17.93 1.76
CA GLY A 124 -9.47 -17.67 2.87
C GLY A 124 -10.10 -16.27 2.84
N ILE A 125 -10.26 -15.69 1.65
CA ILE A 125 -10.81 -14.33 1.46
C ILE A 125 -12.00 -14.34 0.52
N ASP A 126 -12.86 -13.34 0.67
CA ASP A 126 -13.92 -13.07 -0.31
C ASP A 126 -13.50 -11.98 -1.30
N GLN A 127 -14.41 -11.67 -2.22
CA GLN A 127 -14.24 -10.64 -3.24
C GLN A 127 -14.00 -9.24 -2.63
N ALA A 128 -14.70 -8.90 -1.55
CA ALA A 128 -14.60 -7.57 -0.94
C ALA A 128 -13.25 -7.38 -0.24
N GLU A 129 -12.76 -8.41 0.43
CA GLU A 129 -11.43 -8.39 1.03
C GLU A 129 -10.33 -8.33 -0.03
N LEU A 130 -10.48 -9.02 -1.16
CA LEU A 130 -9.54 -8.89 -2.27
C LEU A 130 -9.53 -7.47 -2.85
N GLU A 131 -10.69 -6.87 -3.09
CA GLU A 131 -10.80 -5.48 -3.55
C GLU A 131 -10.13 -4.51 -2.58
N ARG A 132 -10.31 -4.71 -1.28
CA ARG A 132 -9.64 -3.91 -0.23
C ARG A 132 -8.12 -4.06 -0.30
N ARG A 133 -7.60 -5.27 -0.52
CA ARG A 133 -6.15 -5.52 -0.66
C ARG A 133 -5.58 -4.86 -1.92
N ILE A 134 -6.28 -4.96 -3.04
CA ILE A 134 -5.90 -4.30 -4.29
C ILE A 134 -5.88 -2.78 -4.09
N LEU A 135 -6.89 -2.21 -3.44
CA LEU A 135 -6.91 -0.77 -3.12
C LEU A 135 -5.69 -0.35 -2.32
N LEU A 136 -5.36 -1.05 -1.23
CA LEU A 136 -4.19 -0.74 -0.41
C LEU A 136 -2.88 -0.87 -1.21
N GLN A 137 -2.75 -1.91 -2.03
CA GLN A 137 -1.58 -2.10 -2.89
C GLN A 137 -1.44 -0.96 -3.90
N LEU A 138 -2.53 -0.53 -4.54
CA LEU A 138 -2.51 0.58 -5.50
C LEU A 138 -2.15 1.90 -4.82
N VAL A 139 -2.73 2.18 -3.64
CA VAL A 139 -2.36 3.36 -2.85
C VAL A 139 -0.87 3.34 -2.51
N GLY A 140 -0.35 2.22 -2.02
CA GLY A 140 1.07 2.06 -1.73
C GLY A 140 1.96 2.28 -2.95
N SER A 141 1.60 1.70 -4.10
CA SER A 141 2.34 1.89 -5.36
C SER A 141 2.38 3.35 -5.79
N ARG A 142 1.24 4.05 -5.76
CA ARG A 142 1.17 5.45 -6.18
C ARG A 142 1.91 6.38 -5.22
N VAL A 143 1.86 6.09 -3.92
CA VAL A 143 2.64 6.85 -2.93
C VAL A 143 4.13 6.59 -3.11
N TYR A 144 4.54 5.35 -3.39
CA TYR A 144 5.93 5.03 -3.72
C TYR A 144 6.39 5.82 -4.95
N GLU A 145 5.62 5.77 -6.04
CA GLU A 145 5.91 6.52 -7.27
C GLU A 145 6.03 8.02 -7.00
N GLU A 146 5.10 8.61 -6.26
CA GLU A 146 5.11 10.04 -5.93
C GLU A 146 6.32 10.43 -5.08
N VAL A 147 6.61 9.68 -4.02
CA VAL A 147 7.72 9.97 -3.09
C VAL A 147 9.08 9.82 -3.76
N THR A 148 9.17 8.98 -4.80
CA THR A 148 10.42 8.62 -5.45
C THR A 148 10.55 9.13 -6.89
N ALA A 149 9.62 9.97 -7.34
CA ALA A 149 9.54 10.45 -8.72
C ALA A 149 10.82 11.15 -9.21
N ASP A 150 11.49 11.88 -8.32
CA ASP A 150 12.70 12.65 -8.64
C ASP A 150 14.01 11.88 -8.34
N VAL A 151 13.91 10.62 -7.93
CA VAL A 151 15.08 9.80 -7.56
C VAL A 151 15.62 9.10 -8.80
N VAL A 152 16.72 9.63 -9.33
CA VAL A 152 17.42 9.11 -10.51
C VAL A 152 18.93 9.17 -10.27
N PRO A 153 19.70 8.13 -10.61
CA PRO A 153 21.15 8.14 -10.48
C PRO A 153 21.80 9.13 -11.45
N THR A 154 22.88 9.74 -10.99
CA THR A 154 23.77 10.55 -11.82
C THR A 154 24.72 9.67 -12.65
N GLU A 155 25.29 10.22 -13.73
CA GLU A 155 26.30 9.50 -14.52
C GLU A 155 27.49 9.03 -13.67
N ASP A 156 27.92 9.84 -12.71
CA ASP A 156 29.03 9.51 -11.82
C ASP A 156 28.68 8.30 -10.92
N GLU A 157 27.43 8.21 -10.45
CA GLU A 157 26.95 7.07 -9.67
C GLU A 157 26.82 5.79 -10.51
N LEU A 158 26.37 5.91 -11.77
CA LEU A 158 26.32 4.78 -12.70
C LEU A 158 27.73 4.22 -12.97
N HIS A 159 28.71 5.10 -13.19
CA HIS A 159 30.10 4.72 -13.38
C HIS A 159 30.70 4.09 -12.12
N ALA A 160 30.48 4.69 -10.95
CA ALA A 160 30.95 4.14 -9.68
C ALA A 160 30.34 2.75 -9.40
N TYR A 161 29.06 2.56 -9.69
CA TYR A 161 28.40 1.27 -9.57
C TYR A 161 29.02 0.23 -10.49
N PHE A 162 29.25 0.57 -11.76
CA PHE A 162 29.91 -0.32 -12.72
C PHE A 162 31.29 -0.76 -12.24
N GLU A 163 32.11 0.19 -11.77
CA GLU A 163 33.46 -0.09 -11.26
C GLU A 163 33.44 -0.99 -10.01
N ALA A 164 32.49 -0.78 -9.11
CA ALA A 164 32.36 -1.58 -7.89
C ALA A 164 31.81 -3.00 -8.13
N HIS A 165 31.07 -3.21 -9.22
CA HIS A 165 30.34 -4.46 -9.51
C HIS A 165 30.79 -5.13 -10.82
N GLN A 166 32.03 -4.92 -11.28
CA GLN A 166 32.53 -5.50 -12.54
C GLN A 166 32.40 -7.04 -12.62
N SER A 167 32.44 -7.72 -11.48
CA SER A 167 32.21 -9.18 -11.40
C SER A 167 30.83 -9.58 -11.92
N ASP A 168 29.83 -8.75 -11.68
CA ASP A 168 28.42 -9.03 -12.00
C ASP A 168 28.15 -8.86 -13.50
N PHE A 169 29.06 -8.16 -14.20
CA PHE A 169 29.04 -7.90 -15.63
C PHE A 169 30.06 -8.73 -16.41
N THR A 170 30.61 -9.79 -15.80
CA THR A 170 31.57 -10.67 -16.46
C THR A 170 30.85 -11.81 -17.18
N VAL A 171 31.03 -11.92 -18.49
CA VAL A 171 30.50 -13.01 -19.32
C VAL A 171 31.67 -13.69 -20.01
N ASP A 172 31.74 -15.01 -19.91
CA ASP A 172 32.85 -15.83 -20.48
C ASP A 172 34.25 -15.38 -20.03
N GLY A 173 34.36 -14.78 -18.84
CA GLY A 173 35.62 -14.30 -18.28
C GLY A 173 36.03 -12.89 -18.74
N GLU A 174 35.20 -12.22 -19.54
CA GLU A 174 35.42 -10.84 -19.98
C GLU A 174 34.37 -9.89 -19.38
N VAL A 175 34.81 -8.76 -18.86
CA VAL A 175 33.92 -7.72 -18.32
C VAL A 175 33.27 -6.98 -19.49
N GLN A 176 31.93 -6.97 -19.52
CA GLN A 176 31.19 -6.20 -20.52
C GLN A 176 31.46 -4.71 -20.38
N SER A 177 31.44 -3.97 -21.49
CA SER A 177 31.66 -2.53 -21.45
C SER A 177 30.51 -1.79 -20.76
N PHE A 178 30.81 -0.67 -20.10
CA PHE A 178 29.81 0.17 -19.44
C PHE A 178 28.61 0.47 -20.34
N LEU A 179 28.83 0.82 -21.62
CA LEU A 179 27.74 1.13 -22.55
C LEU A 179 26.79 -0.04 -22.80
N GLN A 180 27.26 -1.29 -22.71
CA GLN A 180 26.42 -2.49 -22.90
C GLN A 180 25.51 -2.74 -21.69
N VAL A 181 25.99 -2.43 -20.49
CA VAL A 181 25.28 -2.70 -19.24
C VAL A 181 24.63 -1.48 -18.61
N ARG A 182 24.87 -0.27 -19.16
CA ARG A 182 24.42 1.02 -18.60
C ARG A 182 22.94 1.03 -18.24
N ASN A 183 22.06 0.57 -19.13
CA ASN A 183 20.61 0.57 -18.85
C ASN A 183 20.25 -0.38 -17.70
N SER A 184 20.89 -1.56 -17.63
CA SER A 184 20.66 -2.49 -16.52
C SER A 184 21.16 -1.93 -15.19
N ILE A 185 22.27 -1.19 -15.21
CA ILE A 185 22.80 -0.49 -14.04
C ILE A 185 21.85 0.63 -13.64
N GLU A 186 21.38 1.43 -14.59
CA GLU A 186 20.45 2.52 -14.36
C GLU A 186 19.15 2.01 -13.73
N ASP A 187 18.54 0.96 -14.27
CA ASP A 187 17.32 0.36 -13.70
C ASP A 187 17.56 -0.16 -12.27
N THR A 188 18.68 -0.87 -12.06
CA THR A 188 19.02 -1.47 -10.76
C THR A 188 19.28 -0.39 -9.72
N LEU A 189 20.11 0.60 -10.06
CA LEU A 189 20.52 1.65 -9.15
C LEU A 189 19.37 2.62 -8.88
N THR A 190 18.57 2.95 -9.89
CA THR A 190 17.33 3.72 -9.69
C THR A 190 16.43 3.01 -8.68
N LYS A 191 16.17 1.71 -8.87
CA LYS A 191 15.32 0.96 -7.96
C LYS A 191 15.88 0.93 -6.53
N GLN A 192 17.18 0.71 -6.37
CA GLN A 192 17.85 0.74 -5.06
C GLN A 192 17.70 2.10 -4.38
N MET A 193 18.01 3.18 -5.09
CA MET A 193 17.90 4.55 -4.56
C MET A 193 16.44 4.91 -4.22
N GLN A 194 15.48 4.51 -5.05
CA GLN A 194 14.06 4.72 -4.78
C GLN A 194 13.60 3.94 -3.54
N ASP A 195 14.03 2.69 -3.37
CA ASP A 195 13.71 1.88 -2.19
C ASP A 195 14.32 2.46 -0.91
N GLU A 196 15.56 2.96 -0.97
CA GLU A 196 16.20 3.66 0.13
C GLU A 196 15.49 4.97 0.48
N ALA A 197 15.15 5.79 -0.52
CA ALA A 197 14.43 7.04 -0.35
C ALA A 197 13.04 6.82 0.26
N PHE A 198 12.30 5.82 -0.24
CA PHE A 198 10.99 5.47 0.29
C PHE A 198 11.08 4.95 1.73
N SER A 199 12.07 4.10 2.03
CA SER A 199 12.30 3.59 3.39
C SER A 199 12.64 4.73 4.36
N ALA A 200 13.51 5.66 3.96
CA ALA A 200 13.86 6.84 4.74
C ALA A 200 12.65 7.74 4.98
N TRP A 201 11.85 7.99 3.94
CA TRP A 201 10.60 8.73 4.03
C TRP A 201 9.62 8.07 5.02
N LEU A 202 9.41 6.76 4.92
CA LEU A 202 8.48 6.05 5.81
C LEU A 202 8.97 6.07 7.26
N GLN A 203 10.29 5.92 7.48
CA GLN A 203 10.90 6.05 8.80
C GLN A 203 10.69 7.45 9.39
N GLN A 204 10.88 8.50 8.58
CA GLN A 204 10.61 9.87 8.98
C GLN A 204 9.14 10.04 9.37
N ARG A 205 8.20 9.61 8.52
CA ARG A 205 6.76 9.71 8.78
C ARG A 205 6.36 8.99 10.07
N ARG A 206 6.92 7.82 10.35
CA ARG A 206 6.71 7.09 11.61
C ARG A 206 7.21 7.89 12.83
N SER A 207 8.36 8.54 12.71
CA SER A 207 8.93 9.34 13.82
C SER A 207 8.14 10.61 14.13
N GLU A 208 7.45 11.16 13.12
CA GLU A 208 6.62 12.36 13.24
C GLU A 208 5.18 12.05 13.68
N ALA A 209 4.72 10.81 13.44
CA ALA A 209 3.36 10.39 13.73
C ALA A 209 3.14 10.19 15.24
N ASN A 210 1.98 10.64 15.72
CA ASN A 210 1.57 10.35 17.10
C ASN A 210 0.84 8.99 17.15
N VAL A 211 1.57 7.94 17.51
CA VAL A 211 1.04 6.58 17.65
C VAL A 211 0.70 6.27 19.11
N VAL A 212 -0.59 6.05 19.39
CA VAL A 212 -1.09 5.68 20.72
C VAL A 212 -1.72 4.30 20.65
N VAL A 213 -1.07 3.31 21.26
CA VAL A 213 -1.60 1.96 21.38
C VAL A 213 -2.64 1.91 22.52
N VAL A 214 -3.84 1.45 22.18
CA VAL A 214 -4.99 1.38 23.09
C VAL A 214 -5.15 -0.02 23.68
N SER A 215 -4.87 -1.07 22.89
CA SER A 215 -4.99 -2.46 23.32
C SER A 215 -3.72 -2.97 24.00
N ASP A 216 -3.86 -3.62 25.16
CA ASP A 216 -2.76 -4.23 25.90
C ASP A 216 -2.06 -5.35 25.11
N GLU A 217 -2.79 -6.04 24.23
CA GLU A 217 -2.24 -7.13 23.39
C GLU A 217 -1.28 -6.61 22.31
N TRP A 218 -1.45 -5.34 21.93
CA TRP A 218 -0.70 -4.69 20.85
C TRP A 218 0.38 -3.72 21.37
N ARG A 219 0.61 -3.66 22.69
CA ARG A 219 1.70 -2.87 23.30
C ARG A 219 3.03 -3.60 23.23
#